data_AF-A0AA39J6K1-F1
#
_entry.id   AF-A0AA39J6K1-F1
#
_cell.length_a   1.000
_cell.length_b   1.000
_cell.length_c   1.000
_cell.angle_alpha   90.00
_cell.angle_beta   90.00
_cell.angle_gamma   90.00
#
_symmetry.space_group_name_H-M   'P 1'
#
loop_
_entity.id
_entity.type
_entity.pdbx_description
1 polymer ?
#
loop_
_entity_poly.entity_id
_entity_poly.type
_entity_poly.pdbx_seq_one_letter_code
_entity_poly.pdbx_strand_id
1 'polypeptide(L)'
;MSSSIEYRLSATPEPYESAPMPEGLTSEQYKVFTEERAAMEEKYEEAIGAHDMWKTAKAKEAWLEKLKVDKEARAEKLKILQKEEEERKAAEEKRKEEERQAAILKEQQDAAEKKKKDDLKKEKEEKEAAKRLRKEQRKAEKAAKAVESGKGKGAEKNGKRRRPRFLLWRRTKRGNGLPSPPVWWRRAMGRVGLALARG
;
A
#
# COMPACT_ATOMS: atom_id res chain seq x y z
N MET A 1 -0.49 41.74 52.65
CA MET A 1 -1.33 41.38 53.80
C MET A 1 -2.76 41.74 53.44
N SER A 2 -3.61 40.76 53.15
CA SER A 2 -5.01 40.98 52.78
C SER A 2 -5.88 40.42 53.91
N SER A 3 -6.65 41.29 54.56
CA SER A 3 -7.60 40.91 55.61
C SER A 3 -8.86 40.33 54.97
N SER A 4 -9.20 39.09 55.32
CA SER A 4 -10.50 38.50 55.04
C SER A 4 -11.58 39.24 55.85
N ILE A 5 -12.51 39.89 55.16
CA ILE A 5 -13.67 40.51 55.80
C ILE A 5 -14.62 39.38 56.19
N GLU A 6 -14.68 39.10 57.49
CA GLU A 6 -15.55 38.09 58.06
C GLU A 6 -17.01 38.59 58.00
N TYR A 7 -17.80 38.04 57.09
CA TYR A 7 -19.20 38.42 56.91
C TYR A 7 -20.03 37.83 58.06
N ARG A 8 -20.35 38.65 59.06
CA ARG A 8 -21.22 38.25 60.17
C ARG A 8 -22.68 38.26 59.71
N LEU A 9 -23.28 37.06 59.61
CA LEU A 9 -24.73 36.89 59.45
C LEU A 9 -25.43 37.27 60.76
N SER A 10 -25.74 38.55 60.92
CA SER A 10 -26.63 39.02 61.98
C SER A 10 -28.03 38.42 61.77
N ALA A 11 -28.57 37.73 62.76
CA ALA A 11 -29.88 37.07 62.69
C ALA A 11 -31.07 38.06 62.62
N THR A 12 -30.81 39.36 62.67
CA THR A 12 -31.82 40.42 62.63
C THR A 12 -31.33 41.46 61.62
N PRO A 13 -31.90 41.50 60.40
CA PRO A 13 -31.63 42.60 59.50
C PRO A 13 -32.18 43.87 60.14
N GLU A 14 -31.34 44.90 60.28
CA GLU A 14 -31.84 46.22 60.63
C GLU A 14 -32.85 46.66 59.56
N PRO A 15 -34.03 47.19 59.95
CA PRO A 15 -34.99 47.68 58.99
C PRO A 15 -34.32 48.78 58.15
N TYR A 16 -34.31 48.59 56.84
CA TYR A 16 -33.79 49.58 55.92
C TYR A 16 -34.59 50.88 56.08
N GLU A 17 -33.91 51.96 56.44
CA GLU A 17 -34.51 53.29 56.43
C GLU A 17 -34.93 53.60 54.99
N SER A 18 -36.24 53.74 54.79
CA SER A 18 -36.78 54.04 53.46
C SER A 18 -36.18 55.34 52.96
N ALA A 19 -35.62 55.31 51.75
CA ALA A 19 -35.00 56.49 51.16
C ALA A 19 -36.01 57.64 51.15
N PRO A 20 -35.63 58.85 51.62
CA PRO A 20 -36.53 59.99 51.63
C PRO A 20 -37.00 60.27 50.20
N MET A 21 -38.29 60.56 50.04
CA MET A 21 -38.80 61.05 48.77
C MET A 21 -37.98 62.28 48.35
N PRO A 22 -37.58 62.39 47.07
CA PRO A 22 -36.78 63.51 46.61
C PRO A 22 -37.53 64.82 46.92
N GLU A 23 -36.92 65.65 47.76
CA GLU A 23 -37.50 66.93 48.20
C GLU A 23 -37.75 67.83 46.98
N GLY A 24 -39.00 68.24 46.79
CA GLY A 24 -39.40 69.19 45.74
C GLY A 24 -40.16 68.60 44.54
N LEU A 25 -40.39 67.29 44.48
CA LEU A 25 -41.25 66.68 43.46
C LEU A 25 -42.70 66.63 43.92
N THR A 26 -43.62 67.18 43.11
CA THR A 26 -45.06 67.02 43.37
C THR A 26 -45.48 65.57 43.11
N SER A 27 -46.56 65.12 43.75
CA SER A 27 -47.06 63.75 43.60
C SER A 27 -47.42 63.38 42.15
N GLU A 28 -47.78 64.36 41.32
CA GLU A 28 -48.06 64.15 39.90
C GLU A 28 -46.77 63.89 39.11
N GLN A 29 -45.71 64.66 39.35
CA GLN A 29 -44.41 64.45 38.71
C GLN A 29 -43.81 63.09 39.06
N TYR A 30 -44.01 62.63 40.30
CA TYR A 30 -43.57 61.30 40.71
C TYR A 30 -44.27 60.19 39.92
N LYS A 31 -45.59 60.30 39.68
CA LYS A 31 -46.34 59.31 38.87
C LYS A 31 -45.80 59.24 37.44
N VAL A 32 -45.62 60.38 36.80
CA VAL A 32 -45.06 60.44 35.43
C VAL A 32 -43.68 59.79 35.40
N PHE A 33 -42.82 60.08 36.38
CA PHE A 33 -41.49 59.48 36.44
C PHE A 33 -41.52 57.96 36.65
N THR A 34 -42.47 57.44 37.44
CA THR A 34 -42.63 55.98 37.59
C THR A 34 -43.12 55.32 36.30
N GLU A 35 -44.02 55.95 35.57
CA GLU A 35 -44.51 55.45 34.28
C GLU A 35 -43.39 55.48 33.21
N GLU A 36 -42.59 56.55 33.17
CA GLU A 36 -41.44 56.66 32.27
C GLU A 36 -40.38 55.60 32.57
N ARG A 37 -40.10 55.33 33.85
CA ARG A 37 -39.18 54.26 34.26
C ARG A 37 -39.69 52.89 33.83
N ALA A 38 -40.96 52.59 34.06
CA ALA A 38 -41.56 51.33 33.65
C ALA A 38 -41.51 51.14 32.11
N ALA A 39 -41.82 52.19 31.35
CA ALA A 39 -41.74 52.16 29.89
C ALA A 39 -40.29 52.00 29.38
N MET A 40 -39.30 52.53 30.09
CA MET A 40 -37.89 52.35 29.75
C MET A 40 -37.41 50.92 30.08
N GLU A 41 -37.84 50.37 31.21
CA GLU A 41 -37.52 49.01 31.64
C GLU A 41 -38.08 47.97 30.67
N GLU A 42 -39.33 48.12 30.22
CA GLU A 42 -39.94 47.25 29.21
C GLU A 42 -39.15 47.27 27.88
N LYS A 43 -38.71 48.46 27.42
CA LYS A 43 -37.86 48.58 26.22
C LYS A 43 -36.50 47.92 26.40
N TYR A 44 -35.94 47.94 27.61
CA TYR A 44 -34.67 47.30 27.91
C TYR A 44 -34.80 45.77 27.88
N GLU A 45 -35.87 45.23 28.44
CA GLU A 45 -36.18 43.79 28.37
C GLU A 45 -36.39 43.34 26.92
N GLU A 46 -37.13 44.11 26.12
CA GLU A 46 -37.31 43.84 24.69
C GLU A 46 -35.96 43.85 23.94
N ALA A 47 -35.10 44.83 24.22
CA ALA A 47 -33.78 44.93 23.61
C ALA A 47 -32.86 43.76 24.00
N ILE A 48 -32.90 43.30 25.26
CA ILE A 48 -32.18 42.10 25.70
C ILE A 48 -32.70 40.87 24.95
N GLY A 49 -34.02 40.69 24.88
CA GLY A 49 -34.65 39.58 24.18
C GLY A 49 -34.22 39.51 22.71
N ALA A 50 -34.27 40.65 22.02
CA ALA A 50 -33.83 40.77 20.63
C ALA A 50 -32.33 40.43 20.47
N HIS A 51 -31.49 40.89 21.40
CA HIS A 51 -30.06 40.62 21.37
C HIS A 51 -29.71 39.13 21.60
N ASP A 52 -30.42 38.46 22.51
CA ASP A 52 -30.23 37.02 22.75
C ASP A 52 -30.73 36.16 21.59
N MET A 53 -31.83 36.56 20.96
CA MET A 53 -32.31 35.94 19.71
C MET A 53 -31.28 36.09 18.59
N TRP A 54 -30.68 37.28 18.44
CA TRP A 54 -29.65 37.53 17.43
C TRP A 54 -28.39 36.68 17.67
N LYS A 55 -27.91 36.59 18.91
CA LYS A 55 -26.80 35.70 19.28
C LYS A 55 -27.09 34.24 18.93
N THR A 56 -28.30 33.79 19.25
CA THR A 56 -28.74 32.43 18.95
C THR A 56 -28.80 32.18 17.43
N ALA A 57 -29.29 33.15 16.66
CA ALA A 57 -29.31 33.07 15.20
C ALA A 57 -27.89 32.99 14.61
N LYS A 58 -26.96 33.81 15.09
CA LYS A 58 -25.54 33.79 14.66
C LYS A 58 -24.84 32.49 14.99
N ALA A 59 -25.09 31.92 16.17
CA ALA A 59 -24.54 30.63 16.55
C ALA A 59 -25.04 29.49 15.63
N LYS A 60 -26.33 29.50 15.29
CA LYS A 60 -26.92 28.54 14.35
C LYS A 60 -26.34 28.69 12.94
N GLU A 61 -26.17 29.93 12.46
CA GLU A 61 -25.56 30.24 11.16
C GLU A 61 -24.12 29.69 11.08
N ALA A 62 -23.29 29.99 12.07
CA ALA A 62 -21.91 29.51 12.12
C ALA A 62 -21.82 27.97 12.20
N TRP A 63 -22.76 27.32 12.90
CA TRP A 63 -22.80 25.86 12.97
C TRP A 63 -23.18 25.22 11.63
N LEU A 64 -24.14 25.80 10.91
CA LEU A 64 -24.52 25.33 9.58
C LEU A 64 -23.40 25.53 8.55
N GLU A 65 -22.66 26.64 8.61
CA GLU A 65 -21.50 26.87 7.74
C GLU A 65 -20.41 25.83 7.95
N LYS A 66 -20.04 25.55 9.22
CA LYS A 66 -19.09 24.47 9.54
C LYS A 66 -19.53 23.12 9.00
N LEU A 67 -20.83 22.82 9.10
CA LEU A 67 -21.40 21.55 8.63
C LEU A 67 -21.37 21.44 7.09
N LYS A 68 -21.57 22.56 6.36
CA LYS A 68 -21.40 22.59 4.90
C LYS A 68 -19.96 22.31 4.50
N VAL A 69 -18.99 22.99 5.12
CA VAL A 69 -17.57 22.79 4.84
C VAL A 69 -17.13 21.34 5.11
N ASP A 70 -17.57 20.71 6.21
CA ASP A 70 -17.24 19.30 6.49
C ASP A 70 -17.85 18.35 5.44
N LYS A 71 -19.08 18.62 4.98
CA LYS A 71 -19.70 17.83 3.91
C LYS A 71 -18.94 17.95 2.59
N GLU A 72 -18.52 19.15 2.21
CA GLU A 72 -17.72 19.40 1.01
C GLU A 72 -16.36 18.71 1.10
N ALA A 73 -15.66 18.84 2.23
CA ALA A 73 -14.38 18.16 2.46
C ALA A 73 -14.51 16.62 2.40
N ARG A 74 -15.62 16.05 2.89
CA ARG A 74 -15.90 14.61 2.74
C ARG A 74 -16.19 14.23 1.30
N ALA A 75 -16.95 15.04 0.57
CA ALA A 75 -17.25 14.80 -0.84
C ALA A 75 -15.99 14.84 -1.73
N GLU A 76 -15.06 15.75 -1.46
CA GLU A 76 -13.77 15.80 -2.16
C GLU A 76 -12.91 14.56 -1.87
N LYS A 77 -12.81 14.13 -0.60
CA LYS A 77 -12.11 12.89 -0.25
C LYS A 77 -12.68 11.67 -0.96
N LEU A 78 -14.01 11.57 -1.07
CA LEU A 78 -14.66 10.49 -1.79
C LEU A 78 -14.35 10.52 -3.29
N LYS A 79 -14.34 11.71 -3.91
CA LYS A 79 -13.94 11.87 -5.32
C LYS A 79 -12.49 11.46 -5.55
N ILE A 80 -11.58 11.77 -4.63
CA ILE A 80 -10.17 11.36 -4.71
C ILE A 80 -10.06 9.84 -4.60
N LEU A 81 -10.73 9.21 -3.63
CA LEU A 81 -10.74 7.76 -3.46
C LEU A 81 -11.32 7.03 -4.68
N GLN A 82 -12.38 7.56 -5.28
CA GLN A 82 -12.97 6.98 -6.48
C GLN A 82 -11.98 7.00 -7.66
N LYS A 83 -11.28 8.12 -7.88
CA LYS A 83 -10.24 8.21 -8.91
C LYS A 83 -9.09 7.24 -8.66
N GLU A 84 -8.63 7.12 -7.41
CA GLU A 84 -7.58 6.17 -7.04
C GLU A 84 -8.05 4.71 -7.25
N GLU A 85 -9.31 4.39 -6.95
CA GLU A 85 -9.87 3.06 -7.19
C GLU A 85 -9.96 2.74 -8.69
N GLU A 86 -10.37 3.71 -9.52
CA GLU A 86 -10.39 3.57 -10.97
C GLU A 86 -8.98 3.35 -11.54
N GLU A 87 -7.97 4.10 -11.07
CA GLU A 87 -6.57 3.90 -11.45
C GLU A 87 -6.04 2.52 -11.03
N ARG A 88 -6.39 2.04 -9.84
CA ARG A 88 -6.02 0.70 -9.36
C ARG A 88 -6.66 -0.39 -10.20
N LYS A 89 -7.93 -0.25 -10.57
CA LYS A 89 -8.63 -1.21 -11.46
C LYS A 89 -7.96 -1.25 -12.83
N ALA A 90 -7.63 -0.09 -13.40
CA ALA A 90 -6.92 -0.03 -14.69
C ALA A 90 -5.51 -0.65 -14.61
N ALA A 91 -4.78 -0.43 -13.51
CA ALA A 91 -3.48 -1.05 -13.31
C ALA A 91 -3.56 -2.58 -13.11
N GLU A 92 -4.60 -3.07 -12.42
CA GLU A 92 -4.85 -4.50 -12.24
C GLU A 92 -5.21 -5.18 -13.57
N GLU A 93 -6.03 -4.53 -14.40
CA GLU A 93 -6.37 -5.03 -15.73
C GLU A 93 -5.15 -5.16 -16.64
N LYS A 94 -4.29 -4.12 -16.66
CA LYS A 94 -3.02 -4.17 -17.41
C LYS A 94 -2.11 -5.31 -16.95
N ARG A 95 -2.01 -5.55 -15.64
CA ARG A 95 -1.24 -6.69 -15.11
C ARG A 95 -1.81 -8.04 -15.57
N LYS A 96 -3.14 -8.19 -15.57
CA LYS A 96 -3.80 -9.41 -16.05
C LYS A 96 -3.56 -9.62 -17.54
N GLU A 97 -3.54 -8.56 -18.34
CA GLU A 97 -3.23 -8.65 -19.77
C GLU A 97 -1.76 -9.03 -20.00
N GLU A 98 -0.82 -8.39 -19.30
CA GLU A 98 0.60 -8.74 -19.35
C GLU A 98 0.85 -10.21 -18.96
N GLU A 99 0.15 -10.72 -17.93
CA GLU A 99 0.26 -12.12 -17.51
C GLU A 99 -0.25 -13.08 -18.60
N ARG A 100 -1.36 -12.74 -19.27
CA ARG A 100 -1.87 -13.51 -20.41
C ARG A 100 -0.89 -13.53 -21.57
N GLN A 101 -0.29 -12.38 -21.89
CA GLN A 101 0.72 -12.29 -22.95
C GLN A 101 1.98 -13.10 -22.58
N ALA A 102 2.43 -13.02 -21.32
CA ALA A 102 3.56 -13.79 -20.83
C ALA A 102 3.28 -15.31 -20.86
N ALA A 103 2.06 -15.74 -20.53
CA ALA A 103 1.66 -17.14 -20.61
C ALA A 103 1.71 -17.66 -22.06
N ILE A 104 1.20 -16.91 -23.03
CA ILE A 104 1.25 -17.27 -24.46
C ILE A 104 2.70 -17.36 -24.94
N LEU A 105 3.55 -16.39 -24.60
CA LEU A 105 4.97 -16.41 -24.97
C LEU A 105 5.71 -17.62 -24.37
N LYS A 106 5.39 -17.96 -23.12
CA LYS A 106 5.98 -19.13 -22.45
C LYS A 106 5.55 -20.44 -23.12
N GLU A 107 4.28 -20.58 -23.49
CA GLU A 107 3.79 -21.74 -24.22
C GLU A 107 4.48 -21.91 -25.58
N GLN A 108 4.69 -20.80 -26.32
CA GLN A 108 5.43 -20.83 -27.59
C GLN A 108 6.89 -21.25 -27.41
N GLN A 109 7.56 -20.79 -26.35
CA GLN A 109 8.93 -21.20 -26.02
C GLN A 109 9.00 -22.69 -25.69
N ASP A 110 8.07 -23.19 -24.87
CA ASP A 110 8.00 -24.61 -24.51
C ASP A 110 7.74 -25.50 -25.74
N ALA A 111 6.87 -25.05 -26.66
CA ALA A 111 6.60 -25.75 -27.91
C ALA A 111 7.84 -25.76 -28.84
N ALA A 112 8.56 -24.65 -28.94
CA ALA A 112 9.79 -24.55 -29.71
C ALA A 112 10.93 -25.41 -29.11
N GLU A 113 11.03 -25.48 -27.79
CA GLU A 113 12.02 -26.32 -27.12
C GLU A 113 11.73 -27.81 -27.31
N LYS A 114 10.46 -28.22 -27.26
CA LYS A 114 10.04 -29.59 -27.59
C LYS A 114 10.41 -29.97 -29.03
N LYS A 115 10.11 -29.10 -30.01
CA LYS A 115 10.50 -29.33 -31.42
C LYS A 115 12.02 -29.49 -31.56
N LYS A 116 12.80 -28.59 -30.95
CA LYS A 116 14.28 -28.69 -30.96
C LYS A 116 14.78 -30.00 -30.35
N LYS A 117 14.16 -30.48 -29.25
CA LYS A 117 14.52 -31.75 -28.61
C LYS A 117 14.20 -32.96 -29.51
N ASP A 118 13.09 -32.92 -30.24
CA ASP A 118 12.71 -33.99 -31.16
C ASP A 118 13.59 -34.03 -32.41
N ASP A 119 13.94 -32.87 -32.98
CA ASP A 119 14.88 -32.78 -34.11
C ASP A 119 16.28 -33.29 -33.72
N LEU A 120 16.75 -32.97 -32.51
CA LEU A 120 18.01 -33.48 -31.96
C LEU A 120 18.00 -35.01 -31.75
N LYS A 121 16.85 -35.60 -31.43
CA LYS A 121 16.70 -37.06 -31.33
C LYS A 121 16.75 -37.71 -32.72
N LYS A 122 16.03 -37.16 -33.69
CA LYS A 122 16.05 -37.66 -35.08
C LYS A 122 17.46 -37.61 -35.68
N GLU A 123 18.19 -36.51 -35.49
CA GLU A 123 19.57 -36.39 -35.99
C GLU A 123 20.52 -37.40 -35.32
N LYS A 124 20.30 -37.72 -34.03
CA LYS A 124 21.08 -38.77 -33.35
C LYS A 124 20.78 -40.16 -33.90
N GLU A 125 19.51 -40.46 -34.21
CA GLU A 125 19.12 -41.74 -34.83
C GLU A 125 19.68 -41.88 -36.25
N GLU A 126 19.63 -40.82 -37.07
CA GLU A 126 20.23 -40.85 -38.41
C GLU A 126 21.75 -41.03 -38.35
N LYS A 127 22.44 -40.37 -37.41
CA LYS A 127 23.90 -40.58 -37.21
C LYS A 127 24.23 -42.00 -36.74
N GLU A 128 23.37 -42.62 -35.92
CA GLU A 128 23.48 -44.03 -35.52
C GLU A 128 23.27 -44.96 -36.73
N ALA A 129 22.23 -44.74 -37.53
CA ALA A 129 21.92 -45.53 -38.73
C ALA A 129 23.04 -45.43 -39.78
N ALA A 130 23.55 -44.23 -40.05
CA ALA A 130 24.68 -44.02 -40.95
C ALA A 130 25.96 -44.73 -40.46
N LYS A 131 26.20 -44.76 -39.14
CA LYS A 131 27.30 -45.53 -38.56
C LYS A 131 27.13 -47.05 -38.74
N ARG A 132 25.91 -47.57 -38.66
CA ARG A 132 25.62 -49.00 -38.89
C ARG A 132 25.84 -49.39 -40.35
N LEU A 133 25.32 -48.61 -41.30
CA LEU A 133 25.55 -48.80 -42.73
C LEU A 133 27.05 -48.77 -43.08
N ARG A 134 27.82 -47.82 -42.53
CA ARG A 134 29.28 -47.78 -42.73
C ARG A 134 30.00 -49.01 -42.20
N LYS A 135 29.54 -49.57 -41.06
CA LYS A 135 30.11 -50.80 -40.50
C LYS A 135 29.78 -52.01 -41.38
N GLU A 136 28.59 -52.09 -41.95
CA GLU A 136 28.20 -53.14 -42.88
C GLU A 136 28.95 -53.05 -44.21
N GLN A 137 29.07 -51.86 -44.80
CA GLN A 137 29.88 -51.64 -46.00
C GLN A 137 31.34 -52.01 -45.76
N ARG A 138 31.93 -51.66 -44.61
CA ARG A 138 33.29 -52.11 -44.25
C ARG A 138 33.41 -53.62 -44.08
N LYS A 139 32.36 -54.31 -43.62
CA LYS A 139 32.37 -55.79 -43.52
C LYS A 139 32.25 -56.42 -44.91
N ALA A 140 31.39 -55.89 -45.77
CA ALA A 140 31.24 -56.34 -47.16
C ALA A 140 32.52 -56.09 -47.98
N GLU A 141 33.16 -54.92 -47.83
CA GLU A 141 34.43 -54.61 -48.48
C GLU A 141 35.57 -55.51 -47.97
N LYS A 142 35.60 -55.83 -46.66
CA LYS A 142 36.55 -56.81 -46.11
C LYS A 142 36.29 -58.23 -46.60
N ALA A 143 35.02 -58.63 -46.77
CA ALA A 143 34.66 -59.92 -47.33
C ALA A 143 35.03 -60.01 -48.83
N ALA A 144 34.85 -58.94 -49.59
CA ALA A 144 35.29 -58.84 -50.98
C ALA A 144 36.82 -58.89 -51.10
N LYS A 145 37.56 -58.16 -50.25
CA LYS A 145 39.03 -58.25 -50.19
C LYS A 145 39.55 -59.61 -49.71
N ALA A 146 38.78 -60.36 -48.92
CA ALA A 146 39.13 -61.71 -48.50
C ALA A 146 38.91 -62.77 -49.61
N VAL A 147 38.04 -62.51 -50.59
CA VAL A 147 37.88 -63.35 -51.79
C VAL A 147 39.03 -63.10 -52.79
N GLU A 148 39.63 -61.92 -52.81
CA GLU A 148 40.68 -61.57 -53.78
C GLU A 148 42.12 -61.76 -53.26
N SER A 149 42.32 -62.00 -51.96
CA SER A 149 43.66 -62.13 -51.38
C SER A 149 43.82 -63.36 -50.49
N GLY A 150 43.71 -64.53 -51.10
CA GLY A 150 44.25 -65.76 -50.54
C GLY A 150 45.77 -65.84 -50.67
N LYS A 151 46.54 -65.17 -49.79
CA LYS A 151 47.88 -65.64 -49.33
C LYS A 151 48.51 -64.71 -48.28
N GLY A 152 48.95 -65.28 -47.16
CA GLY A 152 50.04 -64.70 -46.35
C GLY A 152 49.89 -64.80 -44.82
N LYS A 153 50.58 -65.77 -44.22
CA LYS A 153 50.84 -65.95 -42.78
C LYS A 153 51.93 -64.97 -42.27
N GLY A 154 51.89 -64.66 -40.96
CA GLY A 154 53.03 -64.20 -40.12
C GLY A 154 52.60 -63.12 -39.10
N ALA A 155 52.52 -63.38 -37.78
CA ALA A 155 53.61 -63.31 -36.77
C ALA A 155 54.22 -61.88 -36.69
N GLU A 156 54.42 -61.14 -35.59
CA GLU A 156 54.56 -61.43 -34.15
C GLU A 156 54.83 -60.10 -33.36
N LYS A 157 54.53 -60.09 -32.04
CA LYS A 157 55.09 -59.31 -30.88
C LYS A 157 55.07 -57.77 -30.72
N ASN A 158 54.68 -57.43 -29.47
CA ASN A 158 55.26 -56.50 -28.48
C ASN A 158 55.02 -54.97 -28.56
N GLY A 159 54.72 -54.39 -27.39
CA GLY A 159 54.91 -52.95 -27.16
C GLY A 159 54.22 -52.34 -25.94
N LYS A 160 54.68 -52.63 -24.72
CA LYS A 160 54.46 -51.81 -23.50
C LYS A 160 54.69 -50.32 -23.78
N ARG A 161 53.78 -49.42 -23.37
CA ARG A 161 54.15 -48.11 -22.75
C ARG A 161 53.08 -47.60 -21.76
N ARG A 162 53.61 -47.04 -20.67
CA ARG A 162 52.98 -46.53 -19.45
C ARG A 162 52.46 -45.08 -19.61
N ARG A 163 51.34 -44.77 -18.91
CA ARG A 163 50.96 -43.60 -18.03
C ARG A 163 51.25 -42.15 -18.53
N PRO A 164 50.41 -41.12 -18.23
CA PRO A 164 50.01 -40.65 -16.86
C PRO A 164 48.49 -40.31 -16.74
N ARG A 165 47.76 -40.30 -15.62
CA ARG A 165 47.88 -39.64 -14.30
C ARG A 165 48.17 -38.13 -14.33
N PHE A 166 47.17 -37.32 -14.68
CA PHE A 166 47.10 -35.89 -14.34
C PHE A 166 45.66 -35.54 -13.94
N LEU A 167 45.43 -35.33 -12.64
CA LEU A 167 45.01 -34.07 -12.00
C LEU A 167 43.54 -33.72 -12.29
N LEU A 168 42.62 -33.98 -11.35
CA LEU A 168 42.35 -33.11 -10.20
C LEU A 168 41.80 -31.74 -10.61
N TRP A 169 40.47 -31.58 -10.61
CA TRP A 169 39.88 -30.31 -10.19
C TRP A 169 38.43 -30.44 -9.68
N ARG A 170 38.28 -30.12 -8.38
CA ARG A 170 37.19 -29.41 -7.68
C ARG A 170 35.75 -29.85 -8.01
N ARG A 171 34.96 -30.44 -7.09
CA ARG A 171 34.58 -30.00 -5.73
C ARG A 171 34.30 -28.49 -5.59
N THR A 172 33.06 -28.11 -5.84
CA THR A 172 32.35 -26.99 -5.21
C THR A 172 30.99 -27.52 -4.76
N LYS A 173 30.89 -28.12 -3.56
CA LYS A 173 30.36 -27.47 -2.35
C LYS A 173 29.52 -26.20 -2.62
N ARG A 174 28.22 -26.35 -2.31
CA ARG A 174 27.35 -25.43 -1.55
C ARG A 174 27.33 -23.97 -2.03
N GLY A 175 26.19 -23.63 -2.62
CA GLY A 175 25.71 -22.26 -2.74
C GLY A 175 24.18 -22.24 -2.79
N ASN A 176 23.50 -22.88 -1.82
CA ASN A 176 22.14 -22.47 -1.45
C ASN A 176 22.24 -21.09 -0.79
N GLY A 177 22.59 -20.07 -1.58
CA GLY A 177 22.35 -18.69 -1.25
C GLY A 177 20.98 -18.36 -1.80
N LEU A 178 19.96 -18.41 -0.94
CA LEU A 178 18.76 -17.61 -1.19
C LEU A 178 19.25 -16.19 -1.51
N PRO A 179 18.79 -15.57 -2.61
CA PRO A 179 19.18 -14.20 -2.90
C PRO A 179 18.78 -13.34 -1.71
N SER A 180 19.76 -12.67 -1.09
CA SER A 180 19.48 -11.63 -0.11
C SER A 180 18.50 -10.65 -0.76
N PRO A 181 17.35 -10.37 -0.12
CA PRO A 181 16.39 -9.47 -0.70
C PRO A 181 17.05 -8.10 -0.90
N PRO A 182 16.87 -7.49 -2.08
CA PRO A 182 17.42 -6.17 -2.40
C PRO A 182 17.07 -5.13 -1.32
N VAL A 183 17.98 -4.18 -1.09
CA VAL A 183 17.94 -3.21 0.03
C VAL A 183 16.63 -2.39 0.08
N TRP A 184 15.94 -2.24 -1.05
CA TRP A 184 14.62 -1.60 -1.11
C TRP A 184 13.51 -2.36 -0.37
N TRP A 185 13.65 -3.67 -0.13
CA TRP A 185 12.62 -4.51 0.51
C TRP A 185 12.63 -4.35 2.03
N ARG A 186 13.79 -4.04 2.64
CA ARG A 186 13.87 -3.71 4.07
C ARG A 186 13.24 -2.36 4.40
N ARG A 187 13.11 -1.45 3.42
CA ARG A 187 12.45 -0.15 3.62
C ARG A 187 10.92 -0.22 3.52
N ALA A 188 10.37 -1.25 2.86
CA ALA A 188 8.94 -1.45 2.73
C ALA A 188 8.29 -2.12 3.96
N MET A 189 8.99 -3.01 4.66
CA MET A 189 8.43 -3.69 5.86
C MET A 189 8.64 -2.92 7.18
N GLY A 190 9.47 -1.88 7.21
CA GLY A 190 9.74 -1.09 8.43
C GLY A 190 8.64 -0.10 8.85
N ARG A 191 7.53 0.01 8.10
CA ARG A 191 6.44 0.97 8.40
C ARG A 191 5.09 0.36 8.75
N VAL A 192 5.01 -0.96 8.94
CA VAL A 192 3.75 -1.63 9.33
C VAL A 192 3.72 -2.01 10.81
N GLY A 193 4.86 -1.95 11.51
CA GLY A 193 5.00 -2.40 12.90
C GLY A 193 4.87 -1.34 14.01
N LEU A 194 4.29 -0.16 13.75
CA LEU A 194 4.16 0.90 14.77
C LEU A 194 2.75 1.53 14.82
N ALA A 195 1.71 0.71 14.73
CA ALA A 195 0.32 1.15 14.92
C ALA A 195 -0.53 0.19 15.78
N LEU A 196 0.11 -0.72 16.54
CA LEU A 196 -0.53 -1.54 17.58
C LEU A 196 0.23 -1.40 18.90
N ALA A 197 0.28 -0.18 19.43
CA ALA A 197 0.71 0.07 20.81
C ALA A 197 0.17 1.42 21.27
N ARG A 198 -1.16 1.53 21.30
CA ARG A 198 -1.93 2.57 22.02
C ARG A 198 -3.42 2.18 21.94
N GLY A 199 -3.73 1.07 22.59
CA GLY A 199 -5.04 0.81 23.19
C GLY A 199 -4.86 0.92 24.69
#